data_AF-A0A7S4S4W8-F1
#
_entry.id   AF-A0A7S4S4W8-F1
#
_cell.length_a   1.000
_cell.length_b   1.000
_cell.length_c   1.000
_cell.angle_alpha   90.00
_cell.angle_beta   90.00
_cell.angle_gamma   90.00
#
_symmetry.space_group_name_H-M   'P 1'
#
loop_
_entity.id
_entity.type
_entity.pdbx_description
1 polymer ?
#
loop_
_entity_poly.entity_id
_entity_poly.type
_entity_poly.pdbx_seq_one_letter_code
_entity_poly.pdbx_strand_id
1 'polypeptide(L)'
;FDTPSKTYSFYLHFCYKTNKKGDIAPSDNVPPKIKQQMEHDAIQNIANLLEQTTFHNQNQNNPNNERTNAKQHLLSIFEEYEQRQSRESKLVKDLDLLDMIIQADEYEQHHYQQQQHQVGDGDEKDDSTQLDLSEFFEGTPPSRFQNEFIQSIALEVHQQREERRSEELVMIANRKKTQNDKKRRNKTNIIQSTRH
;
A
#
# COMPACT_ATOMS: atom_id res chain seq x y z
N PHE A 1 -14.60 15.55 28.65
CA PHE A 1 -13.43 15.53 27.76
C PHE A 1 -12.49 14.44 28.27
N ASP A 2 -12.83 13.18 28.01
CA ASP A 2 -11.96 12.05 28.31
C ASP A 2 -11.20 11.70 27.03
N THR A 3 -9.94 12.11 26.97
CA THR A 3 -9.05 11.74 25.87
C THR A 3 -8.02 10.73 26.35
N PRO A 4 -8.19 9.46 25.96
CA PRO A 4 -7.10 8.65 25.44
C PRO A 4 -7.25 8.45 23.91
N SER A 5 -8.12 9.20 23.24
CA SER A 5 -8.47 9.03 21.80
C SER A 5 -7.30 9.24 20.81
N LYS A 6 -6.25 9.98 21.18
CA LYS A 6 -5.14 10.29 20.26
C LYS A 6 -4.09 9.19 20.15
N THR A 7 -4.08 8.21 21.06
CA THR A 7 -3.07 7.14 21.09
C THR A 7 -3.48 5.93 20.25
N TYR A 8 -4.78 5.68 20.06
CA TYR A 8 -5.29 4.48 19.40
C TYR A 8 -4.94 4.37 17.91
N SER A 9 -5.01 5.50 17.18
CA SER A 9 -4.72 5.49 15.74
C SER A 9 -3.24 5.25 15.43
N PHE A 10 -2.34 5.74 16.28
CA PHE A 10 -0.89 5.52 16.13
C PHE A 10 -0.49 4.10 16.52
N TYR A 11 -1.06 3.56 17.60
CA TYR A 11 -0.77 2.20 18.06
C TYR A 11 -1.28 1.13 17.10
N LEU A 12 -2.48 1.28 16.52
CA LEU A 12 -2.98 0.34 15.53
C LEU A 12 -2.13 0.33 14.25
N HIS A 13 -1.80 1.50 13.71
CA HIS A 13 -0.93 1.62 12.53
C HIS A 13 0.47 1.06 12.78
N PHE A 14 1.05 1.35 13.96
CA PHE A 14 2.37 0.83 14.33
C PHE A 14 2.34 -0.68 14.57
N CYS A 15 1.39 -1.21 15.35
CA CYS A 15 1.29 -2.65 15.62
C CYS A 15 1.03 -3.47 14.34
N TYR A 16 0.22 -2.97 13.40
CA TYR A 16 0.02 -3.61 12.10
C TYR A 16 1.27 -3.52 11.21
N LYS A 17 1.92 -2.36 11.10
CA LYS A 17 3.11 -2.19 10.24
C LYS A 17 4.41 -2.78 10.81
N THR A 18 4.55 -2.94 12.14
CA THR A 18 5.78 -3.51 12.75
C THR A 18 5.86 -5.04 12.69
N ASN A 19 4.78 -5.73 12.30
CA ASN A 19 4.78 -7.19 12.15
C ASN A 19 5.12 -7.66 10.72
N LYS A 20 5.60 -6.74 9.86
CA LYS A 20 6.01 -6.98 8.46
C LYS A 20 7.29 -7.83 8.30
N LYS A 21 7.30 -9.04 8.87
CA LYS A 21 8.10 -10.15 8.31
C LYS A 21 7.27 -11.07 7.40
N GLY A 22 6.02 -10.71 7.12
CA GLY A 22 5.20 -11.37 6.10
C GLY A 22 3.94 -10.58 5.82
N ASP A 23 3.99 -9.64 4.87
CA ASP A 23 2.78 -9.08 4.26
C ASP A 23 2.14 -10.19 3.43
N ILE A 24 1.12 -10.87 3.95
CA ILE A 24 0.31 -11.83 3.18
C ILE A 24 -0.55 -11.01 2.22
N ALA A 25 -0.10 -10.90 0.97
CA ALA A 25 -0.80 -10.22 -0.10
C ALA A 25 -1.87 -11.14 -0.72
N PRO A 26 -2.86 -10.60 -1.45
CA PRO A 26 -3.80 -11.42 -2.22
C PRO A 26 -3.10 -12.45 -3.14
N SER A 27 -1.91 -12.12 -3.65
CA SER A 27 -1.06 -12.99 -4.46
C SER A 27 -0.59 -14.25 -3.74
N ASP A 28 -0.51 -14.24 -2.41
CA ASP A 28 -0.05 -15.38 -1.61
C ASP A 28 -1.12 -16.48 -1.47
N ASN A 29 -2.33 -16.24 -1.99
CA ASN A 29 -3.45 -17.21 -2.02
C ASN A 29 -3.76 -17.86 -0.67
N VAL A 30 -3.49 -17.15 0.42
CA VAL A 30 -3.80 -17.63 1.77
C VAL A 30 -5.30 -17.44 2.03
N PRO A 31 -6.04 -18.50 2.41
CA PRO A 31 -7.45 -18.37 2.72
C PRO A 31 -7.69 -17.34 3.84
N PRO A 32 -8.77 -16.52 3.77
CA PRO A 32 -9.02 -15.44 4.74
C PRO A 32 -9.01 -15.92 6.20
N LYS A 33 -9.54 -17.11 6.47
CA LYS A 33 -9.56 -17.72 7.81
C LYS A 33 -8.16 -18.04 8.33
N ILE A 34 -7.27 -18.49 7.46
CA ILE A 34 -5.88 -18.81 7.83
C ILE A 34 -5.11 -17.51 8.08
N LYS A 35 -5.29 -16.51 7.22
CA LYS A 35 -4.71 -15.16 7.43
C LYS A 35 -5.15 -14.59 8.79
N GLN A 36 -6.44 -14.64 9.08
CA GLN A 36 -6.99 -14.14 10.35
C GLN A 36 -6.42 -14.91 11.55
N GLN A 37 -6.29 -16.24 11.46
CA GLN A 37 -5.68 -17.05 12.50
C GLN A 37 -4.21 -16.64 12.74
N MET A 38 -3.44 -16.47 11.66
CA MET A 38 -2.03 -16.06 11.75
C MET A 38 -1.87 -14.67 12.36
N GLU A 39 -2.72 -13.71 11.99
CA GLU A 39 -2.71 -12.35 12.55
C GLU A 39 -3.08 -12.36 14.04
N HIS A 40 -4.10 -13.14 14.42
CA HIS A 40 -4.48 -13.31 15.82
C HIS A 40 -3.34 -13.94 16.64
N ASP A 41 -2.74 -15.04 16.15
CA ASP A 41 -1.65 -15.73 16.84
C ASP A 41 -0.42 -14.81 17.02
N ALA A 42 -0.13 -13.97 16.02
CA ALA A 42 0.96 -13.01 16.10
C ALA A 42 0.70 -11.90 17.15
N ILE A 43 -0.52 -11.37 17.20
CA ILE A 43 -0.90 -10.37 18.20
C ILE A 43 -0.92 -10.96 19.61
N GLN A 44 -1.34 -12.22 19.77
CA GLN A 44 -1.23 -12.93 21.05
C GLN A 44 0.22 -13.05 21.52
N ASN A 45 1.16 -13.35 20.62
CA ASN A 45 2.59 -13.41 20.95
C ASN A 45 3.14 -12.05 21.41
N ILE A 46 2.75 -10.96 20.74
CA ILE A 46 3.13 -9.59 21.13
C ILE A 46 2.55 -9.26 22.51
N ALA A 47 1.27 -9.56 22.73
CA ALA A 47 0.60 -9.30 23.98
C ALA A 47 1.23 -10.07 25.15
N ASN A 48 1.64 -11.33 24.93
CA ASN A 48 2.40 -12.14 25.89
C ASN A 48 3.79 -11.55 26.18
N LEU A 49 4.48 -11.00 25.17
CA LEU A 49 5.79 -10.37 25.35
C LEU A 49 5.68 -9.06 26.15
N LEU A 50 4.66 -8.25 25.89
CA LEU A 50 4.36 -7.05 26.67
C LEU A 50 4.03 -7.39 28.13
N GLU A 51 3.29 -8.47 28.34
CA GLU A 51 2.99 -8.98 29.69
C GLU A 51 4.28 -9.39 30.42
N GLN A 52 5.17 -10.17 29.79
CA GLN A 52 6.44 -10.59 30.41
C GLN A 52 7.38 -9.42 30.75
N THR A 53 7.50 -8.45 29.85
CA THR A 53 8.39 -7.28 30.03
C THR A 53 7.88 -6.33 31.11
N THR A 54 6.56 -6.21 31.28
CA THR A 54 5.96 -5.44 32.38
C THR A 54 6.12 -6.13 33.74
N PHE A 55 6.11 -7.47 33.79
CA PHE A 55 6.39 -8.23 35.01
C PHE A 55 7.86 -8.17 35.48
N HIS A 56 8.83 -8.13 34.56
CA HIS A 56 10.26 -8.09 34.91
C HIS A 56 10.72 -6.73 35.49
N ASN A 57 9.98 -5.65 35.23
CA ASN A 57 10.31 -4.31 35.72
C ASN A 57 9.59 -3.92 37.02
N GLN A 58 8.78 -4.80 37.59
CA GLN A 58 8.07 -4.52 38.84
C GLN A 58 8.76 -5.17 40.05
N ASN A 59 9.34 -4.32 40.89
CA ASN A 59 9.74 -4.67 42.26
C ASN A 59 8.45 -5.01 43.03
N GLN A 60 8.32 -6.24 43.54
CA GLN A 60 7.07 -6.87 44.00
C GLN A 60 6.32 -6.20 45.18
N ASN A 61 6.73 -5.01 45.64
CA ASN A 61 6.31 -4.46 46.94
C ASN A 61 5.41 -3.22 46.89
N ASN A 62 4.82 -2.84 45.75
CA ASN A 62 3.87 -1.71 45.71
C ASN A 62 2.41 -2.18 45.48
N PRO A 63 1.55 -2.19 46.51
CA PRO A 63 0.14 -2.58 46.41
C PRO A 63 -0.75 -1.57 45.67
N ASN A 64 -0.23 -0.39 45.28
CA ASN A 64 -0.96 0.63 44.52
C ASN A 64 -0.63 0.65 43.02
N ASN A 65 0.10 -0.34 42.51
CA ASN A 65 0.30 -0.48 41.07
C ASN A 65 -1.02 -0.94 40.45
N GLU A 66 -1.81 0.00 39.92
CA GLU A 66 -2.85 -0.33 38.95
C GLU A 66 -2.21 -1.25 37.91
N ARG A 67 -2.66 -2.51 37.87
CA ARG A 67 -2.29 -3.43 36.79
C ARG A 67 -2.86 -2.84 35.52
N THR A 68 -2.08 -2.03 34.81
CA THR A 68 -2.39 -1.70 33.43
C THR A 68 -2.28 -3.01 32.68
N ASN A 69 -3.43 -3.66 32.43
CA ASN A 69 -3.47 -4.91 31.70
C ASN A 69 -3.27 -4.62 30.21
N ALA A 70 -2.05 -4.18 29.87
CA ALA A 70 -1.66 -3.74 28.54
C ALA A 70 -1.90 -4.85 27.50
N LYS A 71 -1.76 -6.12 27.91
CA LYS A 71 -2.15 -7.29 27.13
C LYS A 71 -3.64 -7.29 26.81
N GLN A 72 -4.52 -7.24 27.81
CA GLN A 72 -5.97 -7.22 27.58
C GLN A 72 -6.38 -6.03 26.72
N HIS A 73 -5.79 -4.86 26.98
CA HIS A 73 -6.09 -3.66 26.22
C HIS A 73 -5.66 -3.77 24.74
N LEU A 74 -4.47 -4.31 24.47
CA LEU A 74 -3.99 -4.53 23.10
C LEU A 74 -4.88 -5.53 22.35
N LEU A 75 -5.24 -6.64 22.99
CA LEU A 75 -6.13 -7.64 22.41
C LEU A 75 -7.52 -7.07 22.11
N SER A 76 -8.10 -6.29 23.04
CA SER A 76 -9.41 -5.67 22.82
C SER A 76 -9.39 -4.68 21.65
N ILE A 77 -8.33 -3.87 21.55
CA ILE A 77 -8.17 -2.91 20.44
C ILE A 77 -8.03 -3.65 19.11
N PHE A 78 -7.27 -4.75 19.06
CA PHE A 78 -7.10 -5.56 17.86
C PHE A 78 -8.43 -6.18 17.40
N GLU A 79 -9.19 -6.77 18.32
CA GLU A 79 -10.49 -7.36 18.02
C GLU A 79 -11.50 -6.30 17.53
N GLU A 80 -11.53 -5.13 18.18
CA GLU A 80 -12.38 -4.00 17.80
C GLU A 80 -12.06 -3.49 16.38
N TYR A 81 -10.76 -3.43 16.05
CA TYR A 81 -10.27 -3.08 14.72
C TYR A 81 -10.69 -4.11 13.67
N GLU A 82 -10.42 -5.39 13.93
CA GLU A 82 -10.66 -6.45 12.97
C GLU A 82 -12.14 -6.60 12.64
N GLN A 83 -12.99 -6.50 13.66
CA GLN A 83 -14.43 -6.63 13.53
C GLN A 83 -15.15 -5.35 13.08
N ARG A 84 -14.44 -4.23 12.90
CA ARG A 84 -15.03 -2.92 12.55
C ARG A 84 -16.18 -2.52 13.50
N GLN A 85 -16.01 -2.76 14.81
CA GLN A 85 -17.08 -2.57 15.79
C GLN A 85 -17.39 -1.09 16.06
N SER A 86 -16.36 -0.25 16.20
CA SER A 86 -16.50 1.17 16.52
C SER A 86 -16.49 2.05 15.27
N ARG A 87 -16.85 3.33 15.44
CA ARG A 87 -16.75 4.32 14.35
C ARG A 87 -15.29 4.59 14.02
N GLU A 88 -14.47 4.60 15.06
CA GLU A 88 -13.03 4.79 15.02
C GLU A 88 -12.35 3.65 14.28
N SER A 89 -12.69 2.38 14.56
CA SER A 89 -12.07 1.26 13.85
C SER A 89 -12.45 1.21 12.37
N LYS A 90 -13.70 1.56 12.03
CA LYS A 90 -14.11 1.72 10.63
C LYS A 90 -13.31 2.81 9.93
N LEU A 91 -13.17 3.97 10.57
CA LEU A 91 -12.41 5.10 10.03
C LEU A 91 -10.94 4.73 9.81
N VAL A 92 -10.29 4.10 10.80
CA VAL A 92 -8.88 3.70 10.70
C VAL A 92 -8.69 2.68 9.58
N LYS A 93 -9.59 1.70 9.45
CA LYS A 93 -9.50 0.70 8.37
C LYS A 93 -9.74 1.31 6.98
N ASP A 94 -10.60 2.31 6.87
CA ASP A 94 -10.77 3.08 5.64
C ASP A 94 -9.52 3.93 5.32
N LEU A 95 -8.87 4.53 6.33
CA LEU A 95 -7.60 5.24 6.16
C LEU A 95 -6.46 4.31 5.72
N ASP A 96 -6.36 3.10 6.28
CA ASP A 96 -5.35 2.12 5.86
C ASP A 96 -5.54 1.68 4.39
N LEU A 97 -6.78 1.53 3.94
CA LEU A 97 -7.09 1.25 2.53
C LEU A 97 -6.75 2.42 1.62
N LEU A 98 -6.99 3.65 2.08
CA LEU A 98 -6.64 4.86 1.33
C LEU A 98 -5.12 5.00 1.21
N ASP A 99 -4.39 4.81 2.31
CA ASP A 99 -2.91 4.82 2.34
C ASP A 99 -2.34 3.78 1.35
N MET A 100 -2.95 2.59 1.27
CA MET A 100 -2.54 1.55 0.34
C MET A 100 -2.66 1.98 -1.14
N ILE A 101 -3.80 2.56 -1.54
CA ILE A 101 -3.99 2.98 -2.95
C ILE A 101 -3.16 4.22 -3.31
N ILE A 102 -2.93 5.12 -2.36
CA ILE A 102 -2.04 6.27 -2.57
C ILE A 102 -0.60 5.79 -2.78
N GLN A 103 -0.11 4.89 -1.92
CA GLN A 103 1.21 4.30 -2.09
C GLN A 103 1.34 3.60 -3.44
N ALA A 104 0.34 2.80 -3.85
CA ALA A 104 0.36 2.14 -5.16
C ALA A 104 0.49 3.14 -6.32
N ASP A 105 -0.29 4.22 -6.30
CA ASP A 105 -0.21 5.30 -7.31
C ASP A 105 1.17 5.98 -7.30
N GLU A 106 1.72 6.30 -6.12
CA GLU A 106 3.06 6.89 -6.00
C GLU A 106 4.16 5.97 -6.54
N TYR A 107 4.07 4.65 -6.28
CA TYR A 107 5.02 3.67 -6.80
C TYR A 107 4.98 3.56 -8.33
N GLU A 108 3.79 3.57 -8.94
CA GLU A 108 3.65 3.61 -10.41
C GLU A 108 4.31 4.87 -11.00
N GLN A 109 4.03 6.04 -10.39
CA GLN A 109 4.60 7.32 -10.84
C GLN A 109 6.12 7.34 -10.71
N HIS A 110 6.67 6.87 -9.58
CA HIS A 110 8.11 6.80 -9.36
C HIS A 110 8.79 5.86 -10.37
N HIS A 111 8.17 4.72 -10.69
CA HIS A 111 8.68 3.81 -11.71
C HIS A 111 8.69 4.47 -13.10
N TYR A 112 7.62 5.19 -13.45
CA TYR A 112 7.53 5.89 -14.72
C TYR A 112 8.62 6.97 -14.87
N GLN A 113 8.83 7.78 -13.83
CA GLN A 113 9.85 8.83 -13.82
C GLN A 113 11.27 8.27 -13.92
N GLN A 114 11.57 7.17 -13.22
CA GLN A 114 12.89 6.53 -13.28
C GLN A 114 13.20 5.96 -14.66
N GLN A 115 12.21 5.38 -15.33
CA GLN A 115 12.37 4.89 -16.71
C GLN A 115 12.69 6.02 -17.70
N GLN A 116 12.17 7.22 -17.48
CA GLN A 116 12.48 8.38 -18.33
C GLN A 116 13.94 8.84 -18.21
N HIS A 117 14.56 8.71 -17.03
CA HIS A 117 15.92 9.18 -16.78
C HIS A 117 17.02 8.18 -17.17
N GLN A 118 16.68 6.92 -17.42
CA GLN A 118 17.63 5.86 -17.81
C GLN A 118 17.79 5.69 -19.32
N VAL A 119 17.34 6.65 -20.14
CA VAL A 119 17.59 6.67 -21.59
C VAL A 119 19.01 7.20 -21.85
N GLY A 120 20.01 6.41 -21.46
CA GLY A 120 21.41 6.54 -21.87
C GLY A 120 21.70 5.54 -22.99
N ASP A 121 22.45 6.01 -23.99
CA ASP A 121 22.71 5.36 -25.28
C ASP A 121 23.00 3.86 -25.25
N GLY A 122 22.35 3.12 -26.14
CA GLY A 122 22.80 1.79 -26.58
C GLY A 122 22.24 0.62 -25.77
N ASP A 123 21.01 0.25 -26.03
CA ASP A 123 20.63 -1.11 -26.46
C ASP A 123 19.10 -1.19 -26.50
N GLU A 124 18.60 -2.04 -27.38
CA GLU A 124 17.17 -2.31 -27.61
C GLU A 124 16.58 -2.95 -26.34
N LYS A 125 16.34 -2.13 -25.30
CA LYS A 125 15.71 -2.59 -24.06
C LYS A 125 14.23 -2.85 -24.34
N ASP A 126 13.84 -4.05 -23.97
CA ASP A 126 12.49 -4.56 -24.00
C ASP A 126 11.52 -3.52 -23.41
N ASP A 127 10.50 -3.18 -24.20
CA ASP A 127 9.41 -2.23 -23.92
C ASP A 127 8.43 -2.79 -22.87
N SER A 128 8.90 -3.72 -22.05
CA SER A 128 8.14 -4.48 -21.06
C SER A 128 8.63 -4.03 -19.67
N THR A 129 7.82 -3.48 -18.80
CA THR A 129 6.36 -3.38 -18.74
C THR A 129 6.14 -2.17 -17.84
N GLN A 130 5.22 -1.28 -18.21
CA GLN A 130 4.74 -0.28 -17.26
C GLN A 130 4.32 -1.02 -15.98
N LEU A 131 4.84 -0.60 -14.83
CA LEU A 131 4.43 -1.19 -13.56
C LEU A 131 2.93 -0.95 -13.43
N ASP A 132 2.17 -2.04 -13.42
CA ASP A 132 0.72 -2.00 -13.35
C ASP A 132 0.26 -2.57 -12.02
N LEU A 133 -0.14 -1.69 -11.11
CA LEU A 133 -0.69 -2.00 -9.81
C LEU A 133 -2.22 -1.88 -9.82
N SER A 134 -2.86 -2.05 -10.98
CA SER A 134 -4.33 -1.97 -11.11
C SER A 134 -5.07 -2.91 -10.16
N GLU A 135 -4.49 -4.06 -9.80
CA GLU A 135 -5.07 -4.98 -8.83
C GLU A 135 -5.39 -4.33 -7.48
N PHE A 136 -4.58 -3.36 -7.03
CA PHE A 136 -4.80 -2.64 -5.77
C PHE A 136 -6.02 -1.72 -5.84
N PHE A 137 -6.26 -1.12 -7.01
CA PHE A 137 -7.39 -0.25 -7.28
C PHE A 137 -8.68 -1.05 -7.52
N GLU A 138 -8.60 -2.12 -8.30
CA GLU A 138 -9.74 -3.03 -8.56
C GLU A 138 -10.20 -3.73 -7.28
N GLY A 139 -9.27 -4.12 -6.40
CA GLY A 139 -9.56 -4.67 -5.08
C GLY A 139 -10.05 -3.63 -4.06
N THR A 140 -9.94 -2.33 -4.37
CA THR A 140 -10.28 -1.22 -3.47
C THR A 140 -11.04 -0.10 -4.21
N PRO A 141 -12.23 -0.40 -4.78
CA PRO A 141 -13.03 0.61 -5.44
C PRO A 141 -13.54 1.64 -4.41
N PRO A 142 -13.90 2.88 -4.83
CA PRO A 142 -14.44 3.90 -3.92
C PRO A 142 -15.65 3.42 -3.10
N SER A 143 -16.45 2.49 -3.63
CA SER A 143 -17.59 1.88 -2.93
C SER A 143 -17.21 1.01 -1.71
N ARG A 144 -15.93 0.64 -1.55
CA ARG A 144 -15.43 -0.17 -0.44
C ARG A 144 -15.25 0.63 0.85
N PHE A 145 -15.10 1.95 0.74
CA PHE A 145 -14.93 2.87 1.87
C PHE A 145 -16.30 3.15 2.51
N GLN A 146 -16.38 3.08 3.84
CA GLN A 146 -17.61 3.31 4.58
C GLN A 146 -17.80 4.80 4.94
N ASN A 147 -16.70 5.52 5.13
CA ASN A 147 -16.71 6.93 5.42
C ASN A 147 -16.83 7.76 4.13
N GLU A 148 -17.85 8.61 4.04
CA GLU A 148 -18.14 9.43 2.84
C GLU A 148 -16.99 10.38 2.46
N PHE A 149 -16.32 10.96 3.45
CA PHE A 149 -15.19 11.87 3.20
C PHE A 149 -13.99 11.11 2.63
N ILE A 150 -13.62 9.97 3.23
CA ILE A 150 -12.53 9.12 2.71
C ILE A 150 -12.89 8.58 1.32
N GLN A 151 -14.14 8.19 1.11
CA GLN A 151 -14.64 7.76 -0.19
C GLN A 151 -14.47 8.84 -1.27
N SER A 152 -14.77 10.11 -0.96
CA SER A 152 -14.55 11.20 -1.92
C SER A 152 -13.07 11.39 -2.29
N ILE A 153 -12.16 11.24 -1.31
CA ILE A 153 -10.72 11.30 -1.57
C ILE A 153 -10.29 10.11 -2.41
N ALA A 154 -10.74 8.90 -2.07
CA ALA A 154 -10.43 7.71 -2.85
C ALA A 154 -10.92 7.83 -4.30
N LEU A 155 -12.12 8.38 -4.52
CA LEU A 155 -12.64 8.65 -5.86
C LEU A 155 -11.72 9.60 -6.64
N GLU A 156 -11.28 10.69 -6.01
CA GLU A 156 -10.34 11.63 -6.62
C GLU A 156 -9.01 10.95 -6.98
N VAL A 157 -8.44 10.13 -6.09
CA VAL A 157 -7.21 9.37 -6.35
C VAL A 157 -7.37 8.43 -7.56
N HIS A 158 -8.49 7.71 -7.64
CA HIS A 158 -8.79 6.84 -8.78
C HIS A 158 -8.88 7.64 -10.09
N GLN A 159 -9.60 8.75 -10.09
CA GLN A 159 -9.76 9.59 -11.28
C GLN A 159 -8.41 10.15 -11.76
N GLN A 160 -7.62 10.73 -10.84
CA GLN A 160 -6.32 11.30 -11.19
C GLN A 160 -5.37 10.23 -11.76
N ARG A 161 -5.40 9.00 -11.25
CA ARG A 161 -4.62 7.89 -11.78
C ARG A 161 -5.04 7.51 -13.20
N GLU A 162 -6.35 7.45 -13.47
CA GLU A 162 -6.87 7.14 -14.81
C GLU A 162 -6.47 8.21 -15.84
N GLU A 163 -6.55 9.48 -15.45
CA GLU A 163 -6.11 10.60 -16.27
C GLU A 163 -4.61 10.48 -16.59
N ARG A 164 -3.76 10.28 -15.57
CA ARG A 164 -2.32 10.08 -15.74
C ARG A 164 -1.98 8.90 -16.65
N ARG A 165 -2.56 7.72 -16.43
CA ARG A 165 -2.31 6.55 -17.29
C ARG A 165 -2.71 6.82 -18.73
N SER A 166 -3.82 7.50 -18.95
CA SER A 166 -4.27 7.86 -20.30
C SER A 166 -3.26 8.77 -21.00
N GLU A 167 -2.75 9.78 -20.29
CA GLU A 167 -1.71 10.67 -20.79
C GLU A 167 -0.39 9.93 -21.09
N GLU A 168 0.04 9.05 -20.20
CA GLU A 168 1.24 8.24 -20.35
C GLU A 168 1.16 7.34 -21.59
N LEU A 169 0.04 6.65 -21.80
CA LEU A 169 -0.21 5.80 -22.97
C LEU A 169 -0.15 6.60 -24.27
N VAL A 170 -0.73 7.79 -24.30
CA VAL A 170 -0.65 8.70 -25.47
C VAL A 170 0.79 9.13 -25.73
N MET A 171 1.56 9.48 -24.69
CA MET A 171 2.97 9.84 -24.84
C MET A 171 3.82 8.68 -25.39
N ILE A 172 3.61 7.47 -24.86
CA ILE A 172 4.32 6.26 -25.32
C ILE A 172 4.00 5.98 -26.79
N ALA A 173 2.72 6.06 -27.19
CA ALA A 173 2.30 5.86 -28.58
C ALA A 173 2.96 6.88 -29.53
N ASN A 174 3.01 8.16 -29.13
CA ASN A 174 3.66 9.21 -29.91
C ASN A 174 5.18 9.00 -30.06
N ARG A 175 5.86 8.54 -28.99
CA ARG A 175 7.29 8.18 -29.04
C ARG A 175 7.54 7.03 -30.01
N LYS A 176 6.75 5.96 -29.94
CA LYS A 176 6.84 4.80 -30.84
C LYS A 176 6.64 5.20 -32.31
N LYS A 177 5.64 6.04 -32.60
CA LYS A 177 5.40 6.58 -33.95
C LYS A 177 6.62 7.35 -34.47
N THR A 178 7.18 8.23 -33.65
CA THR A 178 8.37 9.03 -34.00
C THR A 178 9.59 8.16 -34.26
N GLN A 179 9.82 7.12 -33.44
CA GLN A 179 10.93 6.17 -33.67
C GLN A 179 10.75 5.36 -34.95
N ASN A 180 9.53 4.89 -35.23
CA ASN A 180 9.22 4.16 -36.46
C ASN A 180 9.43 5.03 -37.70
N ASP A 181 9.03 6.30 -37.65
CA ASP A 181 9.25 7.25 -38.76
C ASP A 181 10.76 7.52 -38.97
N LYS A 182 11.55 7.65 -37.89
CA LYS A 182 13.01 7.76 -37.98
C LYS A 182 13.66 6.49 -38.57
N LYS A 183 13.26 5.30 -38.11
CA LYS A 183 13.73 4.00 -38.66
C LYS A 183 13.40 3.88 -40.15
N ARG A 184 12.19 4.28 -40.56
CA ARG A 184 11.77 4.31 -41.98
C ARG A 184 12.62 5.26 -42.82
N ARG A 185 12.84 6.50 -42.36
CA ARG A 185 13.69 7.49 -43.07
C ARG A 185 15.13 6.99 -43.23
N ASN A 186 15.73 6.45 -42.16
CA ASN A 186 17.10 5.90 -42.23
C ASN A 186 17.20 4.74 -43.23
N LYS A 187 16.20 3.84 -43.25
CA LYS A 187 16.15 2.74 -44.23
C LYS A 187 16.03 3.24 -45.68
N THR A 188 15.22 4.27 -45.93
CA THR A 188 15.10 4.89 -47.26
C THR A 188 16.41 5.54 -47.71
N ASN A 189 17.11 6.25 -46.82
CA ASN A 189 18.40 6.88 -47.11
C ASN A 189 19.49 5.85 -47.43
N ILE A 190 19.53 4.73 -46.71
CA ILE A 190 20.48 3.63 -46.98
C ILE A 190 20.26 3.06 -48.38
N ILE A 191 19.01 2.77 -48.77
CA ILE A 191 18.67 2.19 -50.08
C ILE A 191 19.02 3.14 -51.24
N GLN A 192 18.84 4.45 -51.07
CA GLN A 192 19.20 5.44 -52.08
C GLN A 192 20.72 5.57 -52.25
N SER A 193 21.49 5.44 -51.15
CA SER A 193 22.96 5.49 -51.19
C SER A 193 23.62 4.24 -51.79
N THR A 194 22.91 3.11 -51.94
CA THR A 194 23.45 1.87 -52.53
C THR A 194 23.21 1.75 -54.04
N ARG A 195 22.52 2.72 -54.67
CA ARG A 195 22.17 2.74 -56.10
C ARG A 195 23.02 3.70 -56.95
N HIS A 196 24.15 4.17 -56.43
CA HIS A 196 25.22 4.85 -57.17
C HIS A 196 26.48 4.01 -57.08
#